data_AF-A0A497TC45-F1
#
_entry.id   AF-A0A497TC45-F1
#
_cell.length_a   1.000
_cell.length_b   1.000
_cell.length_c   1.000
_cell.angle_alpha   90.00
_cell.angle_beta   90.00
_cell.angle_gamma   90.00
#
_symmetry.space_group_name_H-M   'P 1'
#
loop_
_entity.id
_entity.type
_entity.pdbx_description
1 polymer ?
#
loop_
_entity_poly.entity_id
_entity_poly.type
_entity_poly.pdbx_seq_one_letter_code
_entity_poly.pdbx_strand_id
1 'polypeptide(L)'
;MRVEGVLVLFVLWNIFLPLCLAEGLENSERVSYLHAEVVRTGYVVLKPKTDIYLVKELWVTLSIPQNTTRQQSNIKLVDGPDEYNITKDEWGNDMINLVWKNPKVNQEIRYTLVSDVEVFDKSLPRTSVSFITTEKTRANKEIAEKAIDAASGFSGIEKIFQVADFVHRWLRYDDYDKKITEGAQWAFQNSIGACDEFSNLMIAMLSVLGFN
;
A
#
# COMPACT_ATOMS: atom_id res chain seq x y z
N MET A 1 39.94 -57.49 -37.39
CA MET A 1 40.17 -56.06 -37.67
C MET A 1 38.86 -55.42 -38.09
N ARG A 2 38.15 -54.79 -37.14
CA ARG A 2 37.17 -53.72 -37.35
C ARG A 2 36.74 -53.24 -35.96
N VAL A 3 36.80 -51.93 -35.79
CA VAL A 3 36.58 -51.18 -34.56
C VAL A 3 35.17 -50.58 -34.62
N GLU A 4 34.64 -50.28 -33.44
CA GLU A 4 33.66 -49.22 -33.10
C GLU A 4 32.16 -49.54 -33.09
N GLY A 5 31.53 -49.05 -32.02
CA GLY A 5 30.09 -49.03 -31.82
C GLY A 5 29.68 -48.97 -30.35
N VAL A 6 30.25 -48.06 -29.54
CA VAL A 6 29.72 -47.75 -28.20
C VAL A 6 28.40 -47.01 -28.39
N LEU A 7 27.28 -47.70 -28.15
CA LEU A 7 25.97 -47.05 -28.04
C LEU A 7 25.75 -46.68 -26.58
N VAL A 8 26.07 -45.44 -26.21
CA VAL A 8 25.70 -44.86 -24.92
C VAL A 8 24.20 -44.58 -24.96
N LEU A 9 23.41 -45.49 -24.36
CA LEU A 9 21.99 -45.26 -24.12
C LEU A 9 21.85 -44.30 -22.92
N PHE A 10 21.93 -42.99 -23.18
CA PHE A 10 21.47 -41.97 -22.22
C PHE A 10 19.95 -42.07 -22.11
N VAL A 11 19.48 -42.97 -21.23
CA VAL A 11 18.08 -43.03 -20.86
C VAL A 11 17.78 -41.75 -20.08
N LEU A 12 16.95 -40.93 -20.71
CA LEU A 12 16.33 -39.70 -20.23
C LEU A 12 15.76 -39.87 -18.80
N TRP A 13 16.61 -39.65 -17.79
CA TRP A 13 16.21 -39.44 -16.39
C TRP A 13 16.11 -37.95 -16.08
N ASN A 14 15.54 -37.16 -16.98
CA ASN A 14 15.25 -35.76 -16.68
C ASN A 14 13.93 -35.38 -17.33
N ILE A 15 13.11 -34.67 -16.54
CA ILE A 15 11.80 -34.11 -16.88
C ILE A 15 10.60 -35.02 -16.53
N PHE A 16 10.53 -35.46 -15.27
CA PHE A 16 9.29 -35.33 -14.50
C PHE A 16 9.59 -34.43 -13.30
N LEU A 17 9.96 -33.18 -13.59
CA LEU A 17 9.73 -32.12 -12.62
C LEU A 17 8.20 -32.03 -12.49
N PRO A 18 7.61 -32.20 -11.30
CA PRO A 18 6.30 -31.63 -11.09
C PRO A 18 6.49 -30.14 -11.38
N LEU A 19 5.95 -29.67 -12.50
CA LEU A 19 5.53 -28.30 -12.64
C LEU A 19 4.58 -28.10 -11.47
N CYS A 20 5.13 -27.66 -10.35
CA CYS A 20 4.41 -26.93 -9.34
C CYS A 20 3.94 -25.70 -10.11
N LEU A 21 2.79 -25.87 -10.79
CA LEU A 21 1.92 -24.77 -11.15
C LEU A 21 1.79 -24.00 -9.84
N ALA A 22 2.51 -22.88 -9.76
CA ALA A 22 2.29 -21.92 -8.70
C ALA A 22 0.78 -21.71 -8.70
N GLU A 23 0.12 -22.19 -7.64
CA GLU A 23 -1.28 -21.86 -7.40
C GLU A 23 -1.35 -20.36 -7.56
N GLY A 24 -2.10 -19.92 -8.58
CA GLY A 24 -2.20 -18.52 -8.91
C GLY A 24 -2.53 -17.79 -7.62
N LEU A 25 -1.73 -16.77 -7.30
CA LEU A 25 -1.88 -15.95 -6.10
C LEU A 25 -3.38 -15.76 -5.81
N GLU A 26 -3.90 -16.49 -4.82
CA GLU A 26 -5.29 -16.32 -4.44
C GLU A 26 -5.40 -14.88 -3.94
N ASN A 27 -6.24 -14.11 -4.63
CA ASN A 27 -6.44 -12.70 -4.35
C ASN A 27 -6.68 -12.51 -2.84
N SER A 28 -5.75 -11.85 -2.16
CA SER A 28 -5.80 -11.58 -0.71
C SER A 28 -7.02 -10.75 -0.30
N GLU A 29 -7.77 -10.19 -1.26
CA GLU A 29 -9.05 -9.52 -1.05
C GLU A 29 -10.25 -10.48 -0.88
N ARG A 30 -10.08 -11.79 -1.08
CA ARG A 30 -11.13 -12.82 -0.89
C ARG A 30 -11.24 -13.34 0.54
N VAL A 31 -10.89 -12.54 1.54
CA VAL A 31 -11.16 -12.90 2.94
C VAL A 31 -12.63 -12.59 3.23
N SER A 32 -13.45 -13.65 3.33
CA SER A 32 -14.88 -13.54 3.63
C SER A 32 -15.14 -12.92 5.01
N TYR A 33 -14.24 -13.19 5.96
CA TYR A 33 -14.21 -12.62 7.29
C TYR A 33 -12.81 -12.76 7.90
N LEU A 34 -12.30 -11.71 8.52
CA LEU A 34 -11.09 -11.73 9.34
C LEU A 34 -11.41 -11.16 10.71
N HIS A 35 -11.02 -11.86 11.76
CA HIS A 35 -10.95 -11.32 13.10
C HIS A 35 -9.49 -11.33 13.56
N ALA A 36 -8.99 -10.18 13.98
CA ALA A 36 -7.62 -10.03 14.42
C ALA A 36 -7.54 -9.12 15.65
N GLU A 37 -6.72 -9.52 16.62
CA GLU A 37 -6.29 -8.65 17.70
C GLU A 37 -4.98 -7.96 17.29
N VAL A 38 -5.05 -6.65 17.07
CA VAL A 38 -3.91 -5.82 16.70
C VAL A 38 -3.29 -5.24 17.97
N VAL A 39 -2.11 -5.74 18.32
CA VAL A 39 -1.36 -5.28 19.50
C VAL A 39 -0.23 -4.36 19.06
N ARG A 40 -0.21 -3.13 19.60
CA ARG A 40 0.89 -2.18 19.45
C ARG A 40 1.51 -1.91 20.81
N THR A 41 2.78 -2.28 20.96
CA THR A 41 3.57 -1.98 22.15
C THR A 41 4.76 -1.13 21.78
N GLY A 42 5.12 -0.20 22.64
CA GLY A 42 6.33 0.59 22.45
C GLY A 42 6.80 1.24 23.74
N TYR A 43 7.89 1.97 23.63
CA TYR A 43 8.40 2.75 24.75
C TYR A 43 9.08 4.03 24.25
N VAL A 44 9.11 5.03 25.13
CA VAL A 44 9.83 6.28 24.94
C VAL A 44 10.80 6.45 26.10
N VAL A 45 12.03 6.89 25.80
CA VAL A 45 13.01 7.26 26.83
C VAL A 45 13.27 8.75 26.72
N LEU A 46 12.92 9.50 27.76
CA LEU A 46 13.21 10.92 27.87
C LEU A 46 14.62 11.10 28.42
N LYS A 47 15.53 11.60 27.59
CA LYS A 47 16.91 11.92 28.01
C LYS A 47 17.00 13.40 28.40
N PRO A 48 17.38 13.73 29.64
CA PRO A 48 17.53 15.12 30.05
C PRO A 48 18.77 15.75 29.41
N LYS A 49 18.70 17.04 29.09
CA LYS A 49 19.87 17.81 28.62
C LYS A 49 20.80 18.24 29.75
N THR A 50 20.29 18.33 30.98
CA THR A 50 21.01 18.73 32.20
C THR A 50 20.48 17.94 33.40
N ASP A 51 21.21 17.93 34.51
CA ASP A 51 20.91 17.08 35.70
C ASP A 51 19.58 17.38 36.41
N ILE A 52 18.92 18.49 36.07
CA ILE A 52 17.64 18.89 36.65
C ILE A 52 16.67 19.23 35.52
N TYR A 53 15.85 18.25 35.11
CA TYR A 53 14.77 18.44 34.15
C TYR A 53 13.50 17.77 34.64
N LEU A 54 12.42 18.56 34.71
CA LEU A 54 11.06 18.07 34.93
C LEU A 54 10.31 18.20 33.61
N VAL A 55 9.92 17.06 33.04
CA VAL A 55 9.00 17.02 31.91
C VAL A 55 7.60 17.04 32.47
N LYS A 56 6.81 18.08 32.13
CA LYS A 56 5.43 18.19 32.64
C LYS A 56 4.51 17.17 31.98
N GLU A 57 4.73 16.91 30.71
CA GLU A 57 3.83 16.09 29.91
C GLU A 57 4.58 15.45 28.73
N LEU A 58 4.21 14.21 28.40
CA LEU A 58 4.64 13.52 27.19
C LEU A 58 3.40 13.08 26.42
N TRP A 59 3.36 13.40 25.13
CA TRP A 59 2.28 13.04 24.22
C TRP A 59 2.85 12.08 23.18
N VAL A 60 2.17 10.95 22.99
CA VAL A 60 2.47 9.99 21.93
C VAL A 60 1.20 9.79 21.12
N THR A 61 1.25 10.18 19.85
CA THR A 61 0.12 10.02 18.92
C THR A 61 0.36 8.80 18.04
N LEU A 62 -0.62 7.90 17.99
CA LEU A 62 -0.55 6.66 17.21
C LEU A 62 -1.76 6.55 16.28
N SER A 63 -1.53 6.05 15.07
CA SER A 63 -2.61 5.61 14.19
C SER A 63 -3.29 4.36 14.76
N ILE A 64 -4.61 4.28 14.67
CA ILE A 64 -5.37 3.08 15.07
C ILE A 64 -6.10 2.48 13.86
N PRO A 65 -6.53 1.21 13.91
CA PRO A 65 -7.34 0.64 12.84
C PRO A 65 -8.66 1.42 12.70
N GLN A 66 -9.00 1.79 11.47
CA GLN A 66 -10.12 2.69 11.16
C GLN A 66 -11.45 1.94 11.05
N ASN A 67 -12.54 2.60 11.43
CA ASN A 67 -13.88 2.10 11.12
C ASN A 67 -14.26 2.45 9.69
N THR A 68 -14.63 1.44 8.89
CA THR A 68 -15.09 1.60 7.51
C THR A 68 -16.35 0.76 7.28
N THR A 69 -16.91 0.80 6.07
CA THR A 69 -18.03 -0.07 5.70
C THR A 69 -17.69 -1.56 5.77
N ARG A 70 -16.41 -1.92 5.60
CA ARG A 70 -15.90 -3.30 5.61
C ARG A 70 -15.10 -3.65 6.84
N GLN A 71 -14.80 -2.69 7.72
CA GLN A 71 -13.95 -2.91 8.89
C GLN A 71 -14.59 -2.29 10.13
N GLN A 72 -14.68 -3.06 11.20
CA GLN A 72 -15.02 -2.57 12.53
C GLN A 72 -13.80 -2.72 13.43
N SER A 73 -13.52 -1.67 14.20
CA SER A 73 -12.37 -1.59 15.09
C SER A 73 -12.80 -1.01 16.42
N ASN A 74 -12.47 -1.71 17.50
CA ASN A 74 -12.70 -1.28 18.87
C ASN A 74 -11.40 -1.34 19.66
N ILE A 75 -11.11 -0.31 20.44
CA ILE A 75 -9.99 -0.35 21.38
C ILE A 75 -10.40 -1.20 22.58
N LYS A 76 -9.69 -2.31 22.79
CA LYS A 76 -9.92 -3.26 23.87
C LYS A 76 -9.12 -2.91 25.12
N LEU A 77 -7.89 -2.43 24.94
CA LEU A 77 -6.99 -2.08 26.05
C LEU A 77 -6.09 -0.92 25.66
N VAL A 78 -5.90 0.00 26.60
CA VAL A 78 -4.83 0.99 26.61
C VAL A 78 -4.15 0.89 27.97
N ASP A 79 -2.86 0.58 27.98
CA ASP A 79 -2.06 0.43 29.20
C ASP A 79 -0.76 1.22 29.08
N GLY A 80 -0.29 1.79 30.19
CA GLY A 80 0.88 2.66 30.25
C GLY A 80 0.59 4.15 30.50
N PRO A 81 -0.22 4.87 29.69
CA PRO A 81 -0.46 6.30 29.86
C PRO A 81 -1.39 6.61 31.04
N ASP A 82 -1.30 7.84 31.55
CA ASP A 82 -2.19 8.33 32.60
C ASP A 82 -3.58 8.65 32.04
N GLU A 83 -3.64 9.14 30.81
CA GLU A 83 -4.88 9.40 30.09
C GLU A 83 -4.70 9.19 28.58
N TYR A 84 -5.82 8.97 27.88
CA TYR A 84 -5.82 8.93 26.43
C TYR A 84 -7.09 9.59 25.88
N ASN A 85 -6.99 10.08 24.64
CA ASN A 85 -8.13 10.55 23.87
C ASN A 85 -8.02 10.12 22.41
N ILE A 86 -9.16 10.07 21.73
CA ILE A 86 -9.23 9.78 20.29
C ILE A 86 -9.49 11.11 19.57
N THR A 87 -8.65 11.43 18.61
CA THR A 87 -8.76 12.62 17.75
C THR A 87 -8.76 12.21 16.30
N LYS A 88 -8.96 13.18 15.40
CA LYS A 88 -8.77 12.98 13.96
C LYS A 88 -7.54 13.73 13.47
N ASP A 89 -6.82 13.16 12.51
CA ASP A 89 -5.78 13.87 11.77
C ASP A 89 -6.39 14.82 10.71
N GLU A 90 -5.54 15.48 9.92
CA GLU A 90 -5.97 16.40 8.86
C GLU A 90 -6.73 15.73 7.71
N TRP A 91 -6.66 14.40 7.60
CA TRP A 91 -7.38 13.59 6.61
C TRP A 91 -8.63 12.91 7.18
N GLY A 92 -8.94 13.13 8.46
CA GLY A 92 -10.10 12.57 9.13
C GLY A 92 -9.92 11.16 9.69
N ASN A 93 -8.70 10.61 9.69
CA ASN A 93 -8.41 9.30 10.27
C ASN A 93 -8.36 9.39 11.80
N ASP A 94 -8.91 8.39 12.47
CA ASP A 94 -8.85 8.27 13.91
C ASP A 94 -7.42 8.01 14.39
N MET A 95 -6.99 8.81 15.36
CA MET A 95 -5.68 8.76 16.01
C MET A 95 -5.91 8.66 17.52
N ILE A 96 -5.08 7.90 18.23
CA ILE A 96 -5.08 7.89 19.68
C ILE A 96 -3.91 8.72 20.21
N ASN A 97 -4.20 9.66 21.11
CA ASN A 97 -3.18 10.41 21.83
C ASN A 97 -3.05 9.83 23.23
N LEU A 98 -1.87 9.30 23.52
CA LEU A 98 -1.48 8.77 24.82
C LEU A 98 -0.73 9.87 25.59
N VAL A 99 -1.14 10.14 26.83
CA VAL A 99 -0.60 11.24 27.63
C VAL A 99 -0.07 10.73 28.97
N TRP A 100 1.17 11.13 29.28
CA TRP A 100 1.77 10.92 30.60
C TRP A 100 2.01 12.28 31.27
N LYS A 101 1.58 12.41 32.52
CA LYS A 101 1.76 13.58 33.37
C LYS A 101 2.97 13.37 34.27
N ASN A 102 3.90 14.32 34.23
CA ASN A 102 5.17 14.26 34.95
C ASN A 102 5.97 12.97 34.71
N PRO A 103 6.18 12.54 33.44
CA PRO A 103 6.87 11.30 33.14
C PRO A 103 8.31 11.32 33.67
N LYS A 104 8.75 10.16 34.19
CA LYS A 104 10.12 10.00 34.70
C LYS A 104 11.13 10.05 33.56
N VAL A 105 12.15 10.89 33.72
CA VAL A 105 13.30 10.94 32.81
C VAL A 105 14.24 9.76 33.06
N ASN A 106 15.02 9.36 32.04
CA ASN A 106 15.94 8.23 32.07
C ASN A 106 15.29 6.87 32.41
N GLN A 107 13.99 6.73 32.19
CA GLN A 107 13.26 5.47 32.33
C GLN A 107 12.51 5.15 31.05
N GLU A 108 12.26 3.87 30.82
CA GLU A 108 11.39 3.42 29.74
C GLU A 108 9.94 3.70 30.12
N ILE A 109 9.32 4.63 29.40
CA ILE A 109 7.89 4.93 29.49
C ILE A 109 7.21 4.04 28.46
N ARG A 110 6.62 2.94 28.92
CA ARG A 110 6.03 1.91 28.06
C ARG A 110 4.55 2.19 27.79
N TYR A 111 4.06 1.71 26.66
CA TYR A 111 2.64 1.67 26.34
C TYR A 111 2.28 0.35 25.64
N THR A 112 1.04 -0.06 25.85
CA THR A 112 0.39 -1.17 25.13
C THR A 112 -1.00 -0.71 24.68
N LEU A 113 -1.28 -0.89 23.40
CA LEU A 113 -2.58 -0.67 22.79
C LEU A 113 -3.05 -1.97 22.16
N VAL A 114 -4.25 -2.40 22.49
CA VAL A 114 -4.88 -3.57 21.87
C VAL A 114 -6.16 -3.12 21.19
N SER A 115 -6.26 -3.39 19.89
CA SER A 115 -7.45 -3.16 19.09
C SER A 115 -8.01 -4.48 18.61
N ASP A 116 -9.31 -4.65 18.78
CA ASP A 116 -10.08 -5.75 18.21
C ASP A 116 -10.57 -5.31 16.82
N VAL A 117 -10.19 -6.05 15.78
CA VAL A 117 -10.47 -5.67 14.39
C VAL A 117 -11.19 -6.80 13.68
N GLU A 118 -12.37 -6.49 13.15
CA GLU A 118 -13.14 -7.37 12.30
C GLU A 118 -13.22 -6.79 10.89
N VAL A 119 -12.85 -7.58 9.89
CA VAL A 119 -13.00 -7.24 8.47
C VAL A 119 -14.05 -8.16 7.87
N PHE A 120 -15.00 -7.58 7.15
CA PHE A 120 -16.12 -8.27 6.52
C PHE A 120 -16.01 -8.18 5.00
N ASP A 121 -16.37 -9.27 4.34
CA ASP A 121 -16.69 -9.24 2.91
C ASP A 121 -18.08 -8.65 2.68
N LYS A 122 -18.18 -7.34 2.86
CA LYS A 122 -19.32 -6.56 2.40
C LYS A 122 -18.94 -5.95 1.06
N SER A 123 -19.79 -6.14 0.06
CA SER A 123 -19.67 -5.37 -1.19
C SER A 123 -19.64 -3.89 -0.83
N LEU A 124 -18.59 -3.18 -1.24
CA LEU A 124 -18.66 -1.73 -1.30
C LEU A 124 -19.94 -1.39 -2.07
N PRO A 125 -20.75 -0.40 -1.65
CA PRO A 125 -21.75 0.13 -2.53
C PRO A 125 -21.04 0.36 -3.86
N ARG A 126 -21.54 -0.24 -4.95
CA ARG A 126 -21.11 0.17 -6.29
C ARG A 126 -21.58 1.60 -6.45
N THR A 127 -20.85 2.53 -5.86
CA THR A 127 -20.75 3.86 -6.38
C THR A 127 -20.21 3.66 -7.78
N SER A 128 -21.10 3.73 -8.76
CA SER A 128 -20.76 3.97 -10.16
C SER A 128 -20.19 5.38 -10.29
N VAL A 129 -19.20 5.70 -9.46
CA VAL A 129 -18.40 6.89 -9.63
C VAL A 129 -17.49 6.49 -10.77
N SER A 130 -17.91 6.79 -12.01
CA SER A 130 -16.93 6.90 -13.07
C SER A 130 -15.83 7.82 -12.55
N PHE A 131 -14.56 7.41 -12.56
CA PHE A 131 -13.46 8.34 -12.32
C PHE A 131 -13.77 9.66 -13.02
N ILE A 132 -13.92 10.74 -12.25
CA ILE A 132 -14.20 12.05 -12.82
C ILE A 132 -12.96 12.40 -13.64
N THR A 133 -13.09 12.32 -14.96
CA THR A 133 -11.99 12.67 -15.85
C THR A 133 -11.78 14.18 -15.77
N THR A 134 -10.70 14.58 -15.11
CA THR A 134 -10.25 15.97 -15.05
C THR A 134 -9.30 16.25 -16.22
N GLU A 135 -8.98 17.53 -16.46
CA GLU A 135 -7.94 17.88 -17.45
C GLU A 135 -6.61 17.19 -17.16
N LYS A 136 -6.30 16.94 -15.87
CA LYS A 136 -5.07 16.25 -15.45
C LYS A 136 -5.08 14.75 -15.71
N THR A 137 -6.23 14.12 -15.82
CA THR A 137 -6.37 12.66 -15.97
C THR A 137 -6.95 12.25 -17.32
N ARG A 138 -7.15 13.21 -18.23
CA ARG A 138 -7.69 12.95 -19.57
C ARG A 138 -6.64 12.29 -20.45
N ALA A 139 -6.95 11.11 -20.96
CA ALA A 139 -6.15 10.47 -22.00
C ALA A 139 -6.30 11.20 -23.34
N ASN A 140 -5.19 11.39 -24.05
CA ASN A 140 -5.19 11.72 -25.46
C ASN A 140 -5.05 10.43 -26.31
N LYS A 141 -5.06 10.57 -27.64
CA LYS A 141 -4.96 9.42 -28.55
C LYS A 141 -3.72 8.55 -28.31
N GLU A 142 -2.57 9.15 -28.07
CA GLU A 142 -1.30 8.44 -27.85
C GLU A 142 -1.32 7.63 -26.55
N ILE A 143 -1.82 8.24 -25.46
CA ILE A 143 -2.00 7.55 -24.16
C ILE A 143 -2.98 6.40 -24.30
N ALA A 144 -4.08 6.58 -25.05
CA ALA A 144 -5.07 5.53 -25.25
C ALA A 144 -4.50 4.34 -26.04
N GLU A 145 -3.78 4.61 -27.13
CA GLU A 145 -3.10 3.57 -27.91
C GLU A 145 -2.08 2.82 -27.05
N LYS A 146 -1.30 3.52 -26.23
CA LYS A 146 -0.34 2.90 -25.32
C LYS A 146 -0.98 2.11 -24.20
N ALA A 147 -2.13 2.55 -23.67
CA ALA A 147 -2.87 1.79 -22.67
C ALA A 147 -3.37 0.45 -23.22
N ILE A 148 -3.90 0.46 -24.45
CA ILE A 148 -4.38 -0.74 -25.13
C ILE A 148 -3.21 -1.68 -25.46
N ASP A 149 -2.10 -1.14 -25.95
CA ASP A 149 -0.88 -1.90 -26.27
C ASP A 149 -0.28 -2.57 -25.02
N ALA A 150 -0.08 -1.79 -23.95
CA ALA A 150 0.48 -2.29 -22.69
C ALA A 150 -0.37 -3.39 -22.05
N ALA A 151 -1.71 -3.30 -22.16
CA ALA A 151 -2.64 -4.26 -21.57
C ALA A 151 -3.08 -5.38 -22.55
N SER A 152 -2.53 -5.42 -23.77
CA SER A 152 -2.92 -6.38 -24.79
C SER A 152 -2.63 -7.82 -24.37
N GLY A 153 -3.64 -8.69 -24.46
CA GLY A 153 -3.53 -10.11 -24.07
C GLY A 153 -3.73 -10.40 -22.58
N PHE A 154 -3.97 -9.39 -21.74
CA PHE A 154 -4.18 -9.55 -20.30
C PHE A 154 -5.64 -9.31 -19.88
N SER A 155 -6.02 -9.78 -18.69
CA SER A 155 -7.39 -9.69 -18.20
C SER A 155 -7.49 -9.24 -16.73
N GLY A 156 -8.62 -8.64 -16.34
CA GLY A 156 -8.86 -8.24 -14.95
C GLY A 156 -7.72 -7.43 -14.32
N ILE A 157 -7.25 -7.87 -13.16
CA ILE A 157 -6.18 -7.21 -12.40
C ILE A 157 -4.83 -7.21 -13.14
N GLU A 158 -4.60 -8.18 -14.03
CA GLU A 158 -3.35 -8.25 -14.80
C GLU A 158 -3.17 -7.01 -15.68
N LYS A 159 -4.26 -6.48 -16.25
CA LYS A 159 -4.22 -5.21 -17.00
C LYS A 159 -3.74 -4.04 -16.14
N ILE A 160 -4.15 -4.00 -14.88
CA ILE A 160 -3.74 -2.94 -13.95
C ILE A 160 -2.23 -3.02 -13.71
N PHE A 161 -1.71 -4.23 -13.49
CA PHE A 161 -0.27 -4.42 -13.28
C PHE A 161 0.56 -4.10 -14.52
N GLN A 162 0.09 -4.46 -15.72
CA GLN A 162 0.81 -4.10 -16.95
C GLN A 162 0.83 -2.59 -17.19
N VAL A 163 -0.27 -1.90 -16.90
CA VAL A 163 -0.30 -0.43 -16.97
C VAL A 163 0.63 0.18 -15.91
N ALA A 164 0.59 -0.30 -14.67
CA ALA A 164 1.46 0.19 -13.60
C ALA A 164 2.94 -0.01 -13.94
N ASP A 165 3.30 -1.19 -14.45
CA ASP A 165 4.66 -1.51 -14.88
C ASP A 165 5.10 -0.66 -16.08
N PHE A 166 4.21 -0.43 -17.06
CA PHE A 166 4.48 0.52 -18.14
C PHE A 166 4.77 1.92 -17.60
N VAL A 167 3.91 2.47 -16.74
CA VAL A 167 4.07 3.83 -16.19
C VAL A 167 5.37 3.93 -15.40
N HIS A 168 5.69 2.92 -14.59
CA HIS A 168 6.93 2.85 -13.82
C HIS A 168 8.18 2.83 -14.73
N ARG A 169 8.13 2.11 -15.84
CA ARG A 169 9.24 2.06 -16.82
C ARG A 169 9.31 3.29 -17.71
N TRP A 170 8.20 3.98 -17.92
CA TRP A 170 8.10 5.14 -18.79
C TRP A 170 8.51 6.44 -18.09
N LEU A 171 8.08 6.63 -16.83
CA LEU A 171 8.35 7.84 -16.07
C LEU A 171 9.59 7.68 -15.19
N ARG A 172 10.49 8.67 -15.25
CA ARG A 172 11.53 8.83 -14.25
C ARG A 172 11.00 9.64 -13.07
N TYR A 173 11.22 9.14 -11.85
CA TYR A 173 10.84 9.87 -10.64
C TYR A 173 11.74 11.10 -10.45
N ASP A 174 11.17 12.28 -10.24
CA ASP A 174 11.87 13.53 -9.92
C ASP A 174 11.29 14.14 -8.65
N ASP A 175 12.13 14.22 -7.60
CA ASP A 175 11.76 14.75 -6.29
C ASP A 175 12.16 16.22 -6.09
N TYR A 176 12.85 16.83 -7.06
CA TYR A 176 13.42 18.17 -6.93
C TYR A 176 12.39 19.29 -7.13
N ASP A 177 11.29 19.03 -7.85
CA ASP A 177 10.30 20.07 -8.19
C ASP A 177 8.89 19.75 -7.65
N LYS A 178 8.76 19.78 -6.32
CA LYS A 178 7.48 19.59 -5.58
C LYS A 178 6.40 20.67 -5.84
N LYS A 179 6.59 21.54 -6.83
CA LYS A 179 5.71 22.68 -7.12
C LYS A 179 4.95 22.56 -8.42
N ILE A 180 5.20 21.53 -9.21
CA ILE A 180 4.52 21.35 -10.48
C ILE A 180 3.67 20.08 -10.38
N THR A 181 2.35 20.24 -10.43
CA THR A 181 1.39 19.14 -10.54
C THR A 181 0.83 19.14 -11.95
N GLU A 182 1.43 18.38 -12.83
CA GLU A 182 1.10 18.32 -14.26
C GLU A 182 0.12 17.21 -14.61
N GLY A 183 -0.53 17.36 -15.76
CA GLY A 183 -1.47 16.36 -16.28
C GLY A 183 -0.79 15.16 -16.92
N ALA A 184 -1.58 14.11 -17.14
CA ALA A 184 -1.18 12.85 -17.76
C ALA A 184 -0.49 13.05 -19.12
N GLN A 185 -0.98 14.00 -19.94
CA GLN A 185 -0.36 14.31 -21.22
C GLN A 185 1.07 14.86 -21.07
N TRP A 186 1.27 15.79 -20.14
CA TRP A 186 2.59 16.35 -19.90
C TRP A 186 3.54 15.28 -19.35
N ALA A 187 3.07 14.47 -18.39
CA ALA A 187 3.85 13.38 -17.82
C ALA A 187 4.28 12.37 -18.90
N PHE A 188 3.34 11.98 -19.76
CA PHE A 188 3.61 11.07 -20.88
C PHE A 188 4.66 11.64 -21.84
N GLN A 189 4.58 12.92 -22.19
CA GLN A 189 5.49 13.57 -23.13
C GLN A 189 6.89 13.80 -22.55
N ASN A 190 6.99 14.19 -21.28
CA ASN A 190 8.26 14.55 -20.65
C ASN A 190 8.94 13.37 -19.95
N SER A 191 8.23 12.24 -19.78
CA SER A 191 8.77 11.01 -19.19
C SER A 191 9.38 11.22 -17.80
N ILE A 192 8.85 12.18 -17.04
CA ILE A 192 9.34 12.58 -15.73
C ILE A 192 8.17 13.05 -14.84
N GLY A 193 8.28 12.88 -13.53
CA GLY A 193 7.30 13.43 -12.59
C GLY A 193 7.43 12.87 -11.17
N ALA A 194 6.56 13.34 -10.27
CA ALA A 194 6.42 12.87 -8.90
C ALA A 194 5.16 11.99 -8.76
N CYS A 195 4.73 11.73 -7.53
CA CYS A 195 3.57 10.88 -7.25
C CYS A 195 2.29 11.32 -7.99
N ASP A 196 2.10 12.62 -8.20
CA ASP A 196 0.92 13.16 -8.87
C ASP A 196 0.92 12.81 -10.37
N GLU A 197 2.03 13.01 -11.07
CA GLU A 197 2.15 12.72 -12.51
C GLU A 197 2.04 11.22 -12.79
N PHE A 198 2.66 10.39 -11.93
CA PHE A 198 2.53 8.94 -11.99
C PHE A 198 1.06 8.53 -11.85
N SER A 199 0.37 9.08 -10.84
CA SER A 199 -1.05 8.80 -10.60
C SER A 199 -1.92 9.29 -11.76
N ASN A 200 -1.67 10.50 -12.26
CA ASN A 200 -2.43 11.10 -13.36
C ASN A 200 -2.32 10.27 -14.64
N LEU A 201 -1.10 9.85 -15.02
CA LEU A 201 -0.88 9.01 -16.20
C LEU A 201 -1.51 7.62 -16.03
N MET A 202 -1.34 7.00 -14.86
CA MET A 202 -1.93 5.69 -14.57
C MET A 202 -3.46 5.74 -14.63
N ILE A 203 -4.10 6.73 -14.02
CA ILE A 203 -5.56 6.94 -14.07
C ILE A 203 -6.01 7.15 -15.52
N ALA A 204 -5.31 7.97 -16.30
CA ALA A 204 -5.65 8.21 -17.69
C ALA A 204 -5.65 6.91 -18.51
N MET A 205 -4.61 6.08 -18.36
CA MET A 205 -4.51 4.79 -19.06
C MET A 205 -5.56 3.78 -18.59
N LEU A 206 -5.81 3.67 -17.29
CA LEU A 206 -6.80 2.75 -16.74
C LEU A 206 -8.24 3.12 -17.15
N SER A 207 -8.55 4.41 -17.24
CA SER A 207 -9.86 4.89 -17.70
C SER A 207 -10.18 4.47 -19.15
N VAL A 208 -9.17 4.46 -20.03
CA VAL A 208 -9.29 3.98 -21.42
C VAL A 208 -9.65 2.49 -21.46
N LEU A 209 -9.17 1.71 -20.49
CA LEU A 209 -9.42 0.28 -20.38
C LEU A 209 -10.73 -0.06 -19.66
N GLY A 210 -11.51 0.96 -19.27
CA GLY A 210 -12.81 0.80 -18.61
C GLY A 210 -12.72 0.50 -17.11
N PHE A 211 -11.57 0.75 -16.48
CA PHE A 211 -11.47 0.78 -15.02
C PHE A 211 -11.98 2.14 -14.53
N ASN A 212 -13.00 2.10 -13.68
CA ASN A 212 -13.81 3.23 -13.23
C ASN A 212 -13.86 3.30 -11.71
#